data_AF-A0A2S8PUG4-F1
#
_entry.id   AF-A0A2S8PUG4-F1
#
_cell.length_a   1.000
_cell.length_b   1.000
_cell.length_c   1.000
_cell.angle_alpha   90.00
_cell.angle_beta   90.00
_cell.angle_gamma   90.00
#
_symmetry.space_group_name_H-M   'P 1'
#
loop_
_entity.id
_entity.type
_entity.pdbx_description
1 polymer ?
#
loop_
_entity_poly.entity_id
_entity_poly.type
_entity_poly.pdbx_seq_one_letter_code
_entity_poly.pdbx_strand_id
1 'polypeptide(L)'
;MTQQYKSEAELLEALKAITPDMFADFLNEKLKSSITCAICHQTDIAIPQTTPIIVSEEGEDVEQSLPSFLVPIRINHVGMRPQVDPDNYHFRIACINCGYEFFFSARVITEWVNKKQGEK
;
A
#
# COMPACT_ATOMS: atom_id res chain seq x y z
N MET A 1 4.74 -19.36 -2.56
CA MET A 1 6.17 -19.19 -2.89
C MET A 1 6.60 -17.87 -2.29
N THR A 2 7.61 -17.85 -1.43
CA THR A 2 8.16 -16.60 -0.86
C THR A 2 8.87 -15.85 -1.97
N GLN A 3 8.31 -14.72 -2.42
CA GLN A 3 8.91 -13.91 -3.46
C GLN A 3 10.18 -13.26 -2.89
N GLN A 4 11.34 -13.59 -3.48
CA GLN A 4 12.64 -13.10 -3.03
C GLN A 4 13.05 -11.91 -3.90
N TYR A 5 13.04 -10.71 -3.30
CA TYR A 5 13.45 -9.47 -3.97
C TYR A 5 14.97 -9.32 -3.88
N LYS A 6 15.62 -8.85 -4.96
CA LYS A 6 17.08 -8.73 -5.05
C LYS A 6 17.58 -7.39 -4.50
N SER A 7 16.70 -6.39 -4.39
CA SER A 7 17.04 -5.06 -3.86
C SER A 7 15.83 -4.37 -3.21
N GLU A 8 16.09 -3.36 -2.38
CA GLU A 8 15.02 -2.52 -1.79
C GLU A 8 14.24 -1.76 -2.87
N ALA A 9 14.91 -1.31 -3.93
CA ALA A 9 14.25 -0.64 -5.06
C ALA A 9 13.26 -1.56 -5.76
N GLU A 10 13.65 -2.80 -6.06
CA GLU A 10 12.77 -3.81 -6.67
C GLU A 10 11.57 -4.13 -5.77
N LEU A 11 11.81 -4.25 -4.46
CA LEU A 11 10.73 -4.43 -3.49
C LEU A 11 9.76 -3.24 -3.50
N LEU A 12 10.28 -2.01 -3.44
CA LEU A 12 9.45 -0.80 -3.45
C LEU A 12 8.63 -0.71 -4.74
N GLU A 13 9.21 -0.97 -5.91
CA GLU A 13 8.47 -0.98 -7.18
C GLU A 13 7.35 -2.04 -7.17
N ALA A 14 7.61 -3.23 -6.63
CA ALA A 14 6.57 -4.24 -6.48
C ALA A 14 5.44 -3.81 -5.53
N LEU A 15 5.77 -3.07 -4.46
CA LEU A 15 4.76 -2.50 -3.56
C LEU A 15 3.95 -1.37 -4.22
N LYS A 16 4.58 -0.57 -5.09
CA LYS A 16 3.89 0.48 -5.87
C LYS A 16 2.94 -0.10 -6.93
N ALA A 17 3.09 -1.35 -7.32
CA ALA A 17 2.12 -2.01 -8.20
C ALA A 17 0.75 -2.23 -7.53
N ILE A 18 0.66 -2.09 -6.19
CA ILE A 18 -0.60 -2.20 -5.46
C ILE A 18 -1.37 -0.89 -5.58
N THR A 19 -2.44 -0.91 -6.37
CA THR A 19 -3.30 0.25 -6.58
C THR A 19 -4.32 0.43 -5.45
N PRO A 20 -4.85 1.65 -5.27
CA PRO A 20 -5.93 1.94 -4.34
C PRO A 20 -7.15 1.03 -4.50
N ASP A 21 -7.53 0.73 -5.74
CA ASP A 21 -8.68 -0.15 -6.04
C ASP A 21 -8.44 -1.59 -5.59
N MET A 22 -7.24 -2.12 -5.82
CA MET A 22 -6.87 -3.47 -5.39
C MET A 22 -6.88 -3.59 -3.87
N PHE A 23 -6.48 -2.54 -3.18
CA PHE A 23 -6.53 -2.51 -1.73
C PHE A 23 -7.96 -2.31 -1.19
N ALA A 24 -8.78 -1.49 -1.85
CA ALA A 24 -10.20 -1.37 -1.51
C ALA A 24 -10.91 -2.72 -1.65
N ASP A 25 -10.62 -3.48 -2.72
CA ASP A 25 -11.10 -4.86 -2.88
C ASP A 25 -10.65 -5.77 -1.73
N PHE A 26 -9.36 -5.71 -1.35
CA PHE A 26 -8.83 -6.47 -0.22
C PHE A 26 -9.59 -6.15 1.06
N LEU A 27 -9.80 -4.87 1.36
CA LEU A 27 -10.52 -4.42 2.55
C LEU A 27 -11.98 -4.86 2.51
N ASN A 28 -12.65 -4.77 1.37
CA ASN A 28 -14.02 -5.23 1.20
C ASN A 28 -14.17 -6.74 1.45
N GLU A 29 -13.25 -7.54 0.92
CA GLU A 29 -13.26 -8.99 1.11
C GLU A 29 -12.95 -9.39 2.57
N LYS A 30 -11.96 -8.75 3.20
CA LYS A 30 -11.49 -9.14 4.54
C LYS A 30 -12.30 -8.52 5.68
N LEU A 31 -12.78 -7.30 5.53
CA LEU A 31 -13.43 -6.52 6.61
C LEU A 31 -14.93 -6.36 6.41
N LYS A 32 -15.50 -6.87 5.30
CA LYS A 32 -16.94 -6.94 5.06
C LYS A 32 -17.66 -5.59 5.24
N SER A 33 -17.17 -4.60 4.52
CA SER A 33 -17.93 -3.40 4.09
C SER A 33 -17.99 -2.18 5.02
N SER A 34 -17.41 -2.20 6.23
CA SER A 34 -17.19 -0.93 6.95
C SER A 34 -16.01 -1.00 7.92
N ILE A 35 -15.00 -0.18 7.65
CA ILE A 35 -13.92 0.04 8.60
C ILE A 35 -14.39 1.11 9.57
N THR A 36 -14.51 0.73 10.83
CA THR A 36 -14.88 1.65 11.91
C THR A 36 -13.62 2.04 12.68
N CYS A 37 -13.42 3.33 12.92
CA CYS A 37 -12.32 3.82 13.74
C CYS A 37 -12.37 3.19 15.15
N ALA A 38 -11.26 2.60 15.60
CA ALA A 38 -11.19 2.01 16.94
C ALA A 38 -11.22 3.04 18.08
N ILE A 39 -10.96 4.32 17.78
CA ILE A 39 -10.87 5.40 18.76
C ILE A 39 -12.15 6.23 18.83
N CYS A 40 -12.65 6.72 17.69
CA CYS A 40 -13.81 7.62 17.66
C CYS A 40 -15.07 6.99 17.06
N HIS A 41 -14.99 5.72 16.63
CA HIS A 41 -16.10 4.94 16.06
C HIS A 41 -16.76 5.52 14.80
N GLN A 42 -16.13 6.52 14.17
CA GLN A 42 -16.54 7.03 12.87
C GLN A 42 -16.08 6.11 11.73
N THR A 43 -16.80 6.13 10.63
CA THR A 43 -16.50 5.35 9.42
C THR A 43 -15.80 6.17 8.33
N ASP A 44 -15.53 7.45 8.59
CA ASP A 44 -14.82 8.33 7.66
C ASP A 44 -13.32 8.00 7.66
N ILE A 45 -12.93 7.17 6.71
CA ILE A 45 -11.58 6.64 6.54
C ILE A 45 -11.01 7.12 5.19
N ALA A 46 -9.79 7.65 5.23
CA ALA A 46 -9.00 7.99 4.06
C ALA A 46 -7.97 6.88 3.76
N ILE A 47 -7.73 6.64 2.47
CA ILE A 47 -6.64 5.77 1.99
C ILE A 47 -5.55 6.68 1.40
N PRO A 48 -4.41 6.86 2.10
CA PRO A 48 -3.28 7.62 1.57
C PRO A 48 -2.73 6.98 0.28
N GLN A 49 -2.78 7.74 -0.79
CA GLN A 49 -2.32 7.36 -2.13
C GLN A 49 -1.52 8.51 -2.73
N THR A 50 -0.69 8.21 -3.72
CA THR A 50 0.04 9.21 -4.49
C THR A 50 0.01 8.87 -5.98
N THR A 51 0.17 9.89 -6.80
CA THR A 51 0.20 9.79 -8.26
C THR A 51 1.56 10.32 -8.71
N PRO A 52 2.42 9.51 -9.34
CA PRO A 52 3.67 10.03 -9.86
C PRO A 52 3.40 11.00 -11.01
N ILE A 53 4.07 12.14 -10.99
CA ILE A 53 4.08 13.12 -12.08
C ILE A 53 5.39 12.94 -12.85
N ILE A 54 5.30 12.75 -14.16
CA ILE A 54 6.47 12.74 -15.04
C ILE A 54 6.70 14.18 -15.49
N VAL A 55 7.80 14.78 -15.05
CA VAL A 55 8.25 16.08 -15.57
C VAL A 55 9.22 15.80 -16.72
N SER A 56 9.02 16.41 -17.87
CA SER A 56 9.97 16.27 -18.98
C SER A 56 11.32 16.93 -18.64
N GLU A 57 12.41 16.51 -19.29
CA GLU A 57 13.73 17.12 -19.14
C GLU A 57 13.76 18.62 -19.51
N GLU A 58 12.74 19.10 -20.24
CA GLU A 58 12.58 20.48 -20.67
C GLU A 58 11.79 21.33 -19.65
N GLY A 59 11.36 20.74 -18.53
CA GLY A 59 10.62 21.44 -17.47
C GLY A 59 9.14 21.71 -17.81
N GLU A 60 8.65 21.18 -18.93
CA GLU A 60 7.23 21.18 -19.24
C GLU A 60 6.59 19.94 -18.59
N ASP A 61 5.56 20.17 -17.77
CA ASP A 61 4.74 19.11 -17.21
C ASP A 61 4.07 18.36 -18.36
N VAL A 62 4.60 17.18 -18.71
CA VAL A 62 3.90 16.27 -19.60
C VAL A 62 2.83 15.65 -18.71
N GLU A 63 1.56 16.00 -18.93
CA GLU A 63 0.37 15.48 -18.22
C GLU A 63 0.15 13.97 -18.48
N GLN A 64 1.19 13.15 -18.46
CA GLN A 64 1.08 11.70 -18.33
C GLN A 64 1.11 11.36 -16.85
N SER A 65 -0.07 11.38 -16.24
CA SER A 65 -0.27 10.84 -14.91
C SER A 65 -0.12 9.32 -14.95
N LEU A 66 0.89 8.81 -14.25
CA LEU A 66 1.02 7.38 -13.99
C LEU A 66 -0.10 6.94 -13.02
N PRO A 67 -0.50 5.66 -13.01
CA PRO A 67 -1.55 5.20 -12.11
C PRO A 67 -1.16 5.45 -10.64
N SER A 68 -2.15 5.86 -9.85
CA SER A 68 -1.97 6.08 -8.41
C SER A 68 -1.62 4.77 -7.71
N PHE A 69 -0.76 4.87 -6.71
CA PHE A 69 -0.36 3.74 -5.88
C PHE A 69 -0.46 4.08 -4.40
N LEU A 70 -0.56 3.05 -3.57
CA LEU A 70 -0.52 3.21 -2.13
C LEU A 70 0.89 3.51 -1.64
N VAL A 71 1.04 4.49 -0.75
CA VAL A 71 2.35 4.82 -0.19
C VAL A 71 2.76 3.75 0.84
N PRO A 72 3.78 2.91 0.57
CA PRO A 72 4.25 1.94 1.55
C PRO A 72 5.07 2.65 2.63
N ILE A 73 4.84 2.29 3.88
CA ILE A 73 5.53 2.86 5.04
C ILE A 73 6.48 1.83 5.58
N ARG A 74 7.77 2.17 5.57
CA ARG A 74 8.79 1.34 6.21
C ARG A 74 8.60 1.39 7.72
N ILE A 75 8.49 0.23 8.33
CA ILE A 75 8.41 0.07 9.78
C ILE A 75 9.74 -0.47 10.30
N ASN A 76 10.24 0.15 11.36
CA ASN A 76 11.44 -0.32 12.05
C ASN A 76 11.04 -1.42 13.03
N HIS A 77 11.34 -2.66 12.69
CA HIS A 77 11.20 -3.77 13.62
C HIS A 77 12.34 -3.76 14.63
N VAL A 78 12.02 -4.02 15.89
CA VAL A 78 13.04 -4.30 16.91
C VAL A 78 13.47 -5.76 16.73
N GLY A 79 14.50 -6.00 15.91
CA GLY A 79 15.05 -7.34 15.66
C GLY A 79 15.87 -7.46 14.37
N MET A 80 16.52 -8.61 14.17
CA MET A 80 17.23 -8.93 12.92
C MET A 80 16.23 -9.43 11.87
N ARG A 81 15.69 -8.52 11.06
CA ARG A 81 15.04 -8.87 9.79
C ARG A 81 15.99 -8.63 8.62
N PRO A 82 15.90 -9.42 7.53
CA PRO A 82 16.58 -9.09 6.29
C PRO A 82 16.22 -7.66 5.86
N GLN A 83 17.19 -6.91 5.31
CA GLN A 83 16.93 -5.53 4.88
C GLN A 83 15.87 -5.46 3.78
N VAL A 84 15.91 -6.42 2.85
CA VAL A 84 14.96 -6.53 1.74
C VAL A 84 13.91 -7.56 2.10
N ASP A 85 12.86 -7.11 2.79
CA ASP A 85 11.75 -7.94 3.24
C ASP A 85 10.44 -7.14 3.18
N PRO A 86 9.39 -7.58 2.45
CA PRO A 86 8.07 -6.93 2.44
C PRO A 86 7.48 -6.72 3.82
N ASP A 87 7.88 -7.56 4.76
CA ASP A 87 7.43 -7.54 6.13
C ASP A 87 7.96 -6.31 6.90
N ASN A 88 8.93 -5.59 6.33
CA ASN A 88 9.38 -4.28 6.81
C ASN A 88 8.50 -3.13 6.32
N TYR A 89 7.42 -3.39 5.57
CA TYR A 89 6.54 -2.36 5.03
C TYR A 89 5.08 -2.62 5.36
N HIS A 90 4.36 -1.54 5.66
CA HIS A 90 2.92 -1.54 5.85
C HIS A 90 2.26 -0.56 4.87
N PHE A 91 1.04 -0.87 4.45
CA PHE A 91 0.09 0.13 3.93
C PHE A 91 -0.74 0.67 5.08
N ARG A 92 -1.27 1.88 4.95
CA ARG A 92 -2.11 2.49 5.99
C ARG A 92 -3.43 3.00 5.46
N ILE A 93 -4.37 3.18 6.38
CA ILE A 93 -5.55 4.03 6.23
C ILE A 93 -5.64 4.91 7.48
N ALA A 94 -6.27 6.07 7.36
CA ALA A 94 -6.37 7.03 8.46
C ALA A 94 -7.82 7.44 8.68
N CYS A 95 -8.25 7.50 9.93
CA CYS A 95 -9.53 8.11 10.28
C CYS A 95 -9.45 9.62 10.07
N ILE A 96 -10.33 10.17 9.23
CA ILE A 96 -10.36 11.60 8.91
C ILE A 96 -10.72 12.44 10.15
N ASN A 97 -11.57 11.90 11.03
CA ASN A 97 -12.06 12.61 12.20
C ASN A 97 -11.02 12.76 13.33
N CYS A 98 -10.26 11.69 13.64
CA CYS A 98 -9.34 11.69 14.80
C CYS A 98 -7.87 11.41 14.47
N GLY A 99 -7.55 11.16 13.20
CA GLY A 99 -6.17 10.88 12.75
C GLY A 99 -5.65 9.49 13.11
N TYR A 100 -6.44 8.63 13.76
CA TYR A 100 -6.02 7.27 14.07
C TYR A 100 -5.71 6.47 12.79
N GLU A 101 -4.50 5.91 12.72
CA GLU A 101 -4.04 5.13 11.58
C GLU A 101 -4.15 3.63 11.86
N PHE A 102 -4.61 2.88 10.86
CA PHE A 102 -4.52 1.43 10.83
C PHE A 102 -3.41 1.04 9.87
N PHE A 103 -2.60 0.07 10.27
CA PHE A 103 -1.53 -0.46 9.44
C PHE A 103 -1.84 -1.89 9.00
N PHE A 104 -1.57 -2.18 7.75
CA PHE A 104 -1.76 -3.48 7.13
C PHE A 104 -0.43 -3.97 6.56
N SER A 105 -0.08 -5.23 6.84
CA SER A 105 1.14 -5.84 6.32
C SER A 105 1.17 -5.81 4.79
N ALA A 106 2.23 -5.22 4.22
CA ALA A 106 2.42 -5.21 2.78
C ALA A 106 2.55 -6.63 2.23
N ARG A 107 3.25 -7.53 2.96
CA ARG A 107 3.36 -8.96 2.58
C ARG A 107 2.00 -9.61 2.37
N VAL A 108 1.09 -9.47 3.33
CA VAL A 108 -0.24 -10.11 3.28
C VAL A 108 -1.05 -9.59 2.08
N ILE A 109 -0.98 -8.28 1.81
CA ILE A 109 -1.70 -7.67 0.71
C ILE A 109 -1.10 -8.09 -0.64
N THR A 110 0.22 -8.05 -0.78
CA THR A 110 0.91 -8.50 -2.00
C THR A 110 0.62 -9.97 -2.30
N GLU A 111 0.66 -10.84 -1.30
CA GLU A 111 0.32 -12.26 -1.48
C GLU A 111 -1.13 -12.46 -1.92
N TRP A 112 -2.08 -11.71 -1.34
CA TRP A 112 -3.49 -11.76 -1.73
C TRP A 112 -3.68 -11.27 -3.17
N VAL A 113 -3.03 -10.17 -3.55
CA VAL A 113 -3.08 -9.62 -4.93
C VAL A 113 -2.54 -10.63 -5.93
N ASN A 114 -1.36 -11.20 -5.66
CA ASN A 114 -0.71 -12.17 -6.55
C ASN A 114 -1.60 -13.41 -6.74
N LYS A 115 -2.24 -13.87 -5.66
CA LYS A 115 -3.19 -14.99 -5.74
C LYS A 115 -4.39 -14.64 -6.63
N LYS A 116 -5.02 -13.48 -6.43
CA LYS A 116 -6.19 -13.04 -7.20
C LYS A 116 -5.87 -12.82 -8.69
N GLN A 117 -4.64 -12.42 -9.02
CA GLN A 117 -4.19 -12.27 -10.40
C GLN A 117 -3.83 -13.60 -11.07
N GLY A 118 -3.28 -14.56 -10.34
CA GLY A 118 -2.98 -15.91 -10.87
C GLY A 118 -4.21 -16.81 -11.02
N GLU A 119 -5.34 -16.45 -10.40
CA GLU A 119 -6.64 -17.12 -10.56
C GLU A 119 -7.46 -16.57 -11.74
N LYS A 120 -6.99 -15.53 -12.44
CA LYS A 120 -7.57 -14.99 -13.68
C LYS A 120 -6.89 -15.60 -14.91
#